data_AF-A0A7V9GI29-F1
#
_entry.id   AF-A0A7V9GI29-F1
#
_cell.length_a   1.000
_cell.length_b   1.000
_cell.length_c   1.000
_cell.angle_alpha   90.00
_cell.angle_beta   90.00
_cell.angle_gamma   90.00
#
_symmetry.space_group_name_H-M   'P 1'
#
loop_
_entity.id
_entity.type
_entity.pdbx_description
1 polymer ?
#
loop_
_entity_poly.entity_id
_entity_poly.type
_entity_poly.pdbx_seq_one_letter_code
_entity_poly.pdbx_strand_id
1 'polypeptide(L)'
;MTQLGDHRADDGRATRRIFLRQGPTATAPPPGAEVVASVRGLDDDEEAELAVLTEELRDHLSADGAVLTTDGLVLAGFSDVAVGPGGVVTDTAALLDGGLLAALVEGELLVADPTWEPRYERWSDLALRRDRRTVTVFVAPVEGGDDDE
;
A
#
# COMPACT_ATOMS: atom_id res chain seq x y z
N MET A 1 30.51 -3.22 -12.65
CA MET A 1 30.09 -3.99 -11.46
C MET A 1 31.25 -4.90 -11.10
N THR A 2 31.76 -4.84 -9.87
CA THR A 2 32.91 -5.66 -9.44
C THR A 2 32.45 -6.70 -8.43
N GLN A 3 32.75 -7.97 -8.71
CA GLN A 3 32.37 -9.16 -7.94
C GLN A 3 33.50 -9.60 -7.00
N LEU A 4 33.16 -10.14 -5.82
CA LEU A 4 34.07 -10.70 -4.82
C LEU A 4 34.10 -12.25 -4.91
N GLY A 5 35.28 -12.84 -5.17
CA GLY A 5 35.60 -14.26 -4.98
C GLY A 5 36.15 -15.00 -6.21
N ASP A 6 37.35 -15.58 -6.10
CA ASP A 6 38.17 -16.09 -7.22
C ASP A 6 37.81 -17.49 -7.79
N HIS A 7 36.67 -18.10 -7.44
CA HIS A 7 36.46 -19.54 -7.71
C HIS A 7 35.05 -19.97 -8.17
N ARG A 8 34.37 -19.23 -9.05
CA ARG A 8 33.19 -19.78 -9.76
C ARG A 8 33.34 -19.63 -11.26
N ALA A 9 33.21 -20.74 -11.97
CA ALA A 9 32.97 -20.72 -13.42
C ALA A 9 31.62 -20.02 -13.62
N ASP A 10 31.67 -18.82 -14.17
CA ASP A 10 30.49 -18.04 -14.52
C ASP A 10 30.12 -18.40 -15.97
N ASP A 11 28.99 -19.11 -16.13
CA ASP A 11 28.42 -19.41 -17.45
C ASP A 11 27.43 -18.33 -17.91
N GLY A 12 27.26 -17.26 -17.11
CA GLY A 12 26.34 -16.16 -17.36
C GLY A 12 24.86 -16.51 -17.17
N ARG A 13 24.52 -17.74 -16.73
CA ARG A 13 23.13 -18.19 -16.60
C ARG A 13 22.60 -17.99 -15.20
N ALA A 14 21.53 -17.20 -15.07
CA ALA A 14 20.82 -17.05 -13.80
C ALA A 14 19.95 -18.27 -13.52
N THR A 15 20.22 -18.99 -12.43
CA THR A 15 19.37 -20.11 -11.97
C THR A 15 18.28 -19.66 -10.98
N ARG A 16 18.44 -18.46 -10.41
CA ARG A 16 17.50 -17.86 -9.47
C ARG A 16 17.30 -16.37 -9.79
N ARG A 17 16.09 -15.87 -9.57
CA ARG A 17 15.75 -14.44 -9.58
C ARG A 17 15.55 -13.93 -8.15
N ILE A 18 15.97 -12.69 -7.92
CA ILE A 18 15.69 -11.94 -6.69
C ILE A 18 14.65 -10.88 -7.04
N PHE A 19 13.60 -10.78 -6.24
CA PHE A 19 12.56 -9.76 -6.41
C PHE A 19 12.03 -9.30 -5.05
N LEU A 20 11.45 -8.11 -5.02
CA LEU A 20 10.82 -7.56 -3.82
C LEU A 20 9.31 -7.48 -4.00
N ARG A 21 8.56 -7.65 -2.91
CA ARG A 21 7.16 -7.21 -2.82
C ARG A 21 7.05 -6.19 -1.70
N GLN A 22 6.10 -5.29 -1.87
CA GLN A 22 5.81 -4.20 -0.94
C GLN A 22 4.31 -4.23 -0.57
N GLY A 23 3.99 -3.79 0.64
CA GLY A 23 2.64 -3.71 1.18
C GLY A 23 2.18 -5.00 1.87
N PRO A 24 0.89 -5.09 2.24
CA PRO A 24 0.36 -6.21 3.03
C PRO A 24 0.60 -7.59 2.40
N THR A 25 0.58 -7.65 1.06
CA THR A 25 0.81 -8.90 0.31
C THR A 25 2.27 -9.36 0.30
N ALA A 26 3.21 -8.53 0.76
CA ALA A 26 4.62 -8.89 0.89
C ALA A 26 4.87 -9.92 2.00
N THR A 27 3.91 -10.14 2.90
CA THR A 27 4.05 -11.11 4.01
C THR A 27 3.85 -12.56 3.55
N ALA A 28 3.19 -12.78 2.41
CA ALA A 28 2.91 -14.11 1.87
C ALA A 28 3.91 -14.48 0.76
N PRO A 29 4.80 -15.48 0.98
CA PRO A 29 5.70 -15.94 -0.06
C PRO A 29 4.93 -16.55 -1.24
N PRO A 30 5.20 -16.15 -2.49
CA PRO A 30 4.62 -16.82 -3.65
C PRO A 30 5.13 -18.27 -3.77
N PRO A 31 4.39 -19.14 -4.48
CA PRO A 31 4.80 -20.53 -4.67
C PRO A 31 6.22 -20.63 -5.26
N GLY A 32 7.04 -21.51 -4.68
CA GLY A 32 8.42 -21.74 -5.12
C GLY A 32 9.42 -20.63 -4.75
N ALA A 33 9.00 -19.60 -4.02
CA ALA A 33 9.88 -18.55 -3.53
C ALA A 33 10.27 -18.75 -2.06
N GLU A 34 11.52 -18.42 -1.73
CA GLU A 34 12.07 -18.41 -0.39
C GLU A 34 12.22 -16.95 0.09
N VAL A 35 11.94 -16.70 1.38
CA VAL A 35 12.13 -15.38 2.00
C VAL A 35 13.61 -15.19 2.34
N VAL A 36 14.20 -14.12 1.84
CA VAL A 36 15.60 -13.74 2.14
C VAL A 36 15.66 -12.75 3.29
N ALA A 37 14.79 -11.74 3.25
CA ALA A 37 14.68 -10.72 4.27
C ALA A 37 13.26 -10.14 4.28
N SER A 38 12.76 -9.75 5.45
CA SER A 38 11.46 -9.12 5.59
C SER A 38 11.51 -8.03 6.66
N VAL A 39 10.80 -6.93 6.41
CA VAL A 39 10.58 -5.83 7.33
C VAL A 39 9.08 -5.54 7.33
N ARG A 40 8.48 -5.43 8.51
CA ARG A 40 7.09 -4.96 8.68
C ARG A 40 7.09 -3.45 8.87
N GLY A 41 6.14 -2.78 8.22
CA GLY A 41 5.97 -1.33 8.37
C GLY A 41 5.33 -0.92 9.69
N LEU A 42 4.57 -1.84 10.29
CA LEU A 42 3.85 -1.72 11.55
C LEU A 42 4.22 -2.86 12.50
N ASP A 43 4.20 -2.58 13.80
CA ASP A 43 4.18 -3.62 14.83
C ASP A 43 2.75 -4.13 15.11
N ASP A 44 2.61 -5.09 16.02
CA ASP A 44 1.32 -5.75 16.28
C ASP A 44 0.31 -4.80 16.96
N ASP A 45 0.78 -3.83 17.77
CA ASP A 45 -0.08 -2.83 18.42
C ASP A 45 -0.56 -1.80 17.38
N GLU A 46 0.33 -1.38 16.48
CA GLU A 46 0.02 -0.48 15.37
C GLU A 46 -0.94 -1.12 14.35
N GLU A 47 -0.83 -2.42 14.07
CA GLU A 47 -1.80 -3.14 13.21
C GLU A 47 -3.19 -3.19 13.88
N ALA A 48 -3.24 -3.43 15.19
CA ALA A 48 -4.50 -3.40 15.93
C ALA A 48 -5.12 -2.00 15.96
N GLU A 49 -4.30 -0.96 16.15
CA GLU A 49 -4.73 0.44 16.08
C GLU A 49 -5.28 0.79 14.70
N LEU A 50 -4.58 0.40 13.62
CA LEU A 50 -5.04 0.63 12.26
C LEU A 50 -6.39 -0.05 11.99
N ALA A 51 -6.59 -1.27 12.49
CA ALA A 51 -7.85 -1.98 12.35
C ALA A 51 -8.99 -1.23 13.05
N VAL A 52 -8.79 -0.77 14.30
CA VAL A 52 -9.79 0.01 15.04
C VAL A 52 -10.13 1.31 14.31
N LEU A 53 -9.11 2.07 13.90
CA LEU A 53 -9.31 3.34 13.17
C LEU A 53 -10.02 3.11 11.82
N THR A 54 -9.73 2.00 11.14
CA THR A 54 -10.41 1.66 9.87
C THR A 54 -11.89 1.44 10.08
N GLU A 55 -12.30 0.75 11.15
CA GLU A 55 -13.72 0.57 11.48
C GLU A 55 -14.38 1.90 11.89
N GLU A 56 -13.73 2.70 12.76
CA GLU A 56 -14.25 4.01 13.17
C GLU A 56 -14.48 4.94 11.98
N LEU A 57 -13.51 5.00 11.06
CA LEU A 57 -13.61 5.81 9.85
C LEU A 57 -14.62 5.25 8.86
N ARG A 58 -14.77 3.93 8.76
CA ARG A 58 -15.81 3.31 7.92
C ARG A 58 -17.20 3.73 8.38
N ASP A 59 -17.46 3.69 9.68
CA ASP A 59 -18.75 4.08 10.24
C ASP A 59 -19.04 5.56 10.01
N HIS A 60 -18.05 6.43 10.28
CA HIS A 60 -18.17 7.87 10.05
C HIS A 60 -18.41 8.21 8.57
N LEU A 61 -17.58 7.67 7.67
CA LEU A 61 -17.69 7.93 6.23
C LEU A 61 -18.98 7.35 5.63
N SER A 62 -19.51 6.26 6.18
CA SER A 62 -20.78 5.70 5.72
C SER A 62 -21.98 6.54 6.15
N ALA A 63 -21.86 7.30 7.24
CA ALA A 63 -22.90 8.21 7.71
C ALA A 63 -22.87 9.56 6.96
N ASP A 64 -21.68 10.16 6.84
CA ASP A 64 -21.53 11.55 6.43
C ASP A 64 -20.84 11.72 5.06
N GLY A 65 -20.14 10.69 4.57
CA GLY A 65 -19.28 10.77 3.40
C GLY A 65 -17.98 11.55 3.63
N ALA A 66 -17.07 11.53 2.66
CA ALA A 66 -15.89 12.39 2.65
C ALA A 66 -16.15 13.64 1.81
N VAL A 67 -16.03 14.82 2.40
CA VAL A 67 -16.16 16.09 1.68
C VAL A 67 -14.79 16.50 1.14
N LEU A 68 -14.69 16.76 -0.16
CA LEU A 68 -13.45 17.18 -0.80
C LEU A 68 -13.28 18.71 -0.80
N THR A 69 -12.05 19.19 -0.73
CA THR A 69 -11.73 20.60 -1.03
C THR A 69 -11.86 20.88 -2.52
N THR A 70 -11.79 22.15 -2.94
CA THR A 70 -11.82 22.49 -4.37
C THR A 70 -10.69 21.81 -5.15
N ASP A 71 -9.48 21.76 -4.59
CA ASP A 71 -8.36 21.06 -5.21
C ASP A 71 -8.55 19.53 -5.18
N GLY A 72 -9.17 19.01 -4.11
CA GLY A 72 -9.58 17.61 -4.02
C GLY A 72 -10.56 17.20 -5.10
N LEU A 73 -11.50 18.08 -5.47
CA LEU A 73 -12.45 17.84 -6.57
C LEU A 73 -11.76 17.75 -7.93
N VAL A 74 -10.74 18.58 -8.15
CA VAL A 74 -9.93 18.52 -9.37
C VAL A 74 -9.22 17.17 -9.45
N LEU A 75 -8.61 16.73 -8.35
CA LEU A 75 -7.90 15.44 -8.30
C LEU A 75 -8.86 14.25 -8.47
N ALA A 76 -10.03 14.30 -7.84
CA ALA A 76 -11.05 13.26 -7.99
C ALA A 76 -11.60 13.16 -9.41
N GLY A 77 -11.58 14.25 -10.19
CA GLY A 77 -11.90 14.21 -11.62
C GLY A 77 -10.92 13.37 -12.46
N PHE A 78 -9.75 13.05 -11.94
CA PHE A 78 -8.76 12.15 -12.55
C PHE A 78 -8.81 10.72 -11.99
N SER A 79 -9.64 10.46 -10.97
CA SER A 79 -9.85 9.11 -10.41
C SER A 79 -11.19 8.53 -10.86
N ASP A 80 -11.34 7.21 -10.78
CA ASP A 80 -12.61 6.53 -11.08
C ASP A 80 -13.64 6.64 -9.94
N VAL A 81 -13.49 7.61 -9.04
CA VAL A 81 -14.33 7.75 -7.85
C VAL A 81 -15.52 8.66 -8.13
N ALA A 82 -16.71 8.14 -7.86
CA ALA A 82 -17.93 8.91 -8.00
C ALA A 82 -18.02 10.01 -6.92
N VAL A 83 -18.05 11.25 -7.38
CA VAL A 83 -18.26 12.43 -6.51
C VAL A 83 -19.70 12.90 -6.65
N GLY A 84 -20.41 12.92 -5.53
CA GLY A 84 -21.78 13.38 -5.43
C GLY A 84 -21.91 14.92 -5.37
N PRO A 85 -23.15 15.42 -5.26
CA PRO A 85 -23.42 16.84 -5.08
C PRO A 85 -22.68 17.42 -3.88
N GLY A 86 -22.15 18.63 -4.02
CA GLY A 86 -21.39 19.29 -2.94
C GLY A 86 -19.98 18.73 -2.72
N GLY A 87 -19.49 17.84 -3.60
CA GLY A 87 -18.14 17.31 -3.52
C GLY A 87 -17.98 16.15 -2.56
N VAL A 88 -19.05 15.42 -2.28
CA VAL A 88 -19.07 14.32 -1.31
C VAL A 88 -18.77 12.99 -1.99
N VAL A 89 -17.80 12.24 -1.48
CA VAL A 89 -17.53 10.86 -1.86
C VAL A 89 -18.19 9.93 -0.84
N THR A 90 -19.12 9.10 -1.29
CA THR A 90 -19.87 8.16 -0.44
C THR A 90 -19.42 6.71 -0.59
N ASP A 91 -18.52 6.43 -1.54
CA ASP A 91 -17.96 5.09 -1.71
C ASP A 91 -16.84 4.86 -0.66
N THR A 92 -17.27 4.46 0.53
CA THR A 92 -16.38 4.18 1.67
C THR A 92 -15.36 3.10 1.35
N ALA A 93 -15.72 2.10 0.53
CA ALA A 93 -14.81 1.02 0.15
C ALA A 93 -13.70 1.55 -0.76
N ALA A 94 -14.04 2.35 -1.77
CA ALA A 94 -13.03 3.00 -2.62
C ALA A 94 -12.09 3.92 -1.83
N LEU A 95 -12.62 4.63 -0.81
CA LEU A 95 -11.82 5.50 0.05
C LEU A 95 -10.81 4.71 0.91
N LEU A 96 -11.26 3.67 1.61
CA LEU A 96 -10.44 2.95 2.59
C LEU A 96 -9.57 1.85 1.95
N ASP A 97 -10.17 0.98 1.14
CA ASP A 97 -9.46 -0.20 0.61
C ASP A 97 -8.55 0.15 -0.57
N GLY A 98 -8.89 1.22 -1.30
CA GLY A 98 -8.11 1.71 -2.44
C GLY A 98 -6.92 2.61 -2.07
N GLY A 99 -6.72 2.92 -0.78
CA GLY A 99 -5.69 3.85 -0.33
C GLY A 99 -5.94 5.32 -0.71
N LEU A 100 -7.07 5.63 -1.32
CA LEU A 100 -7.42 6.99 -1.75
C LEU A 100 -7.55 7.94 -0.57
N LEU A 101 -8.16 7.50 0.53
CA LEU A 101 -8.31 8.33 1.72
C LEU A 101 -6.96 8.81 2.25
N ALA A 102 -5.95 7.94 2.26
CA ALA A 102 -4.62 8.30 2.76
C ALA A 102 -3.95 9.37 1.87
N ALA A 103 -4.13 9.27 0.54
CA ALA A 103 -3.65 10.29 -0.40
C ALA A 103 -4.41 11.62 -0.25
N LEU A 104 -5.71 11.58 0.01
CA LEU A 104 -6.52 12.78 0.23
C LEU A 104 -6.15 13.49 1.54
N VAL A 105 -5.85 12.73 2.61
CA VAL A 105 -5.37 13.28 3.88
C VAL A 105 -3.95 13.87 3.72
N GLU A 106 -3.00 13.12 3.13
CA GLU A 106 -1.62 13.57 2.89
C GLU A 106 -1.56 14.84 2.04
N GLY A 107 -2.52 15.01 1.11
CA GLY A 107 -2.62 16.19 0.25
C GLY A 107 -3.47 17.34 0.79
N GLU A 108 -4.00 17.26 2.03
CA GLU A 108 -4.94 18.26 2.59
C GLU A 108 -6.17 18.50 1.68
N LEU A 109 -6.64 17.45 1.02
CA LEU A 109 -7.71 17.48 0.02
C LEU A 109 -9.10 17.16 0.58
N LEU A 110 -9.20 16.97 1.89
CA LEU A 110 -10.46 16.76 2.61
C LEU A 110 -10.85 18.02 3.37
N VAL A 111 -12.14 18.31 3.41
CA VAL A 111 -12.73 19.18 4.42
C VAL A 111 -12.99 18.31 5.64
N ALA A 112 -11.99 18.18 6.51
CA ALA A 112 -12.08 17.36 7.71
C ALA A 112 -12.83 18.10 8.84
N ASP A 113 -13.70 17.38 9.55
CA ASP A 113 -14.18 17.79 10.86
C ASP A 113 -12.98 17.83 11.83
N PRO A 114 -12.71 18.94 12.54
CA PRO A 114 -11.63 19.04 13.50
C PRO A 114 -11.64 17.95 14.59
N THR A 115 -12.80 17.36 14.86
CA THR A 115 -12.98 16.23 15.78
C THR A 115 -12.34 14.94 15.26
N TRP A 116 -12.36 14.76 13.93
CA TRP A 116 -11.89 13.57 13.24
C TRP A 116 -10.52 13.72 12.61
N GLU A 117 -10.05 14.95 12.39
CA GLU A 117 -8.75 15.26 11.80
C GLU A 117 -7.58 14.47 12.43
N PRO A 118 -7.42 14.38 13.77
CA PRO A 118 -6.34 13.58 14.36
C PRO A 118 -6.43 12.08 14.03
N ARG A 119 -7.65 11.55 13.85
CA ARG A 119 -7.88 10.15 13.48
C ARG A 119 -7.55 9.90 12.02
N TYR A 120 -7.93 10.82 11.13
CA TYR A 120 -7.55 10.76 9.72
C TYR A 120 -6.04 10.79 9.55
N GLU A 121 -5.36 11.72 10.23
CA GLU A 121 -3.89 11.81 10.20
C GLU A 121 -3.25 10.51 10.71
N ARG A 122 -3.66 10.03 11.89
CA ARG A 122 -3.10 8.81 12.48
C ARG A 122 -3.35 7.58 11.62
N TRP A 123 -4.57 7.42 11.12
CA TRP A 123 -4.91 6.32 10.21
C TRP A 123 -4.10 6.40 8.92
N SER A 124 -3.94 7.59 8.34
CA SER A 124 -3.18 7.78 7.10
C SER A 124 -1.70 7.45 7.27
N ASP A 125 -1.07 7.86 8.37
CA ASP A 125 0.32 7.48 8.68
C ASP A 125 0.47 5.96 8.77
N LEU A 126 -0.40 5.30 9.53
CA LEU A 126 -0.36 3.85 9.71
C LEU A 126 -0.59 3.11 8.38
N ALA A 127 -1.61 3.51 7.60
CA ALA A 127 -1.92 2.92 6.30
C ALA A 127 -0.73 3.08 5.33
N LEU A 128 -0.17 4.30 5.23
CA LEU A 128 0.99 4.56 4.38
C LEU A 128 2.23 3.80 4.82
N ARG A 129 2.47 3.66 6.13
CA ARG A 129 3.59 2.85 6.65
C ARG A 129 3.40 1.38 6.35
N ARG A 130 2.20 0.83 6.56
CA ARG A 130 1.87 -0.55 6.22
C ARG A 130 2.10 -0.82 4.74
N ASP A 131 1.67 0.08 3.88
CA ASP A 131 1.77 -0.06 2.43
C ASP A 131 3.17 0.22 1.89
N ARG A 132 3.88 1.22 2.44
CA ARG A 132 5.17 1.68 1.91
C ARG A 132 6.39 1.07 2.61
N ARG A 133 6.25 0.58 3.84
CA ARG A 133 7.37 0.09 4.67
C ARG A 133 7.31 -1.40 5.00
N THR A 134 6.21 -2.08 4.68
CA THR A 134 6.19 -3.55 4.67
C THR A 134 6.84 -4.05 3.39
N VAL A 135 8.02 -4.66 3.49
CA VAL A 135 8.80 -5.11 2.33
C VAL A 135 9.39 -6.48 2.60
N THR A 136 9.27 -7.38 1.63
CA THR A 136 9.91 -8.69 1.67
C THR A 136 10.68 -8.95 0.39
N VAL A 137 11.93 -9.37 0.56
CA VAL A 137 12.80 -9.82 -0.53
C VAL A 137 12.70 -11.33 -0.65
N PHE A 138 12.43 -11.79 -1.86
CA PHE A 138 12.28 -13.18 -2.20
C PHE A 138 13.37 -13.62 -3.18
N VAL A 139 13.70 -14.91 -3.12
CA VAL A 139 14.46 -15.60 -4.15
C VAL A 139 13.62 -16.75 -4.69
N ALA A 140 13.55 -16.90 -6.01
CA ALA A 140 12.85 -18.00 -6.66
C ALA A 140 13.67 -18.53 -7.83
N PRO A 141 13.44 -19.76 -8.31
CA PRO A 141 13.96 -20.21 -9.59
C PRO A 141 13.60 -19.22 -10.70
N VAL A 142 14.50 -19.05 -11.67
CA VAL A 142 14.11 -18.46 -12.96
C VAL A 142 13.22 -19.51 -13.63
N GLU A 143 11.99 -19.15 -13.98
CA GLU A 143 11.15 -20.03 -14.79
C GLU A 143 11.92 -20.30 -16.07
N GLY A 144 12.21 -21.57 -16.35
CA GLY A 144 12.91 -21.96 -17.58
C GLY A 144 12.09 -21.43 -18.74
N GLY A 145 12.59 -20.37 -19.40
CA GLY A 145 12.20 -20.12 -20.76
C GLY A 145 12.60 -21.38 -21.54
N ASP A 146 11.69 -21.90 -22.33
CA ASP A 146 11.98 -22.91 -23.32
C ASP A 146 13.22 -22.47 -24.11
N ASP A 147 14.37 -23.09 -23.82
CA ASP A 147 15.47 -23.19 -24.77
C ASP A 147 15.02 -24.21 -25.83
N ASP A 148 14.04 -23.80 -26.66
CA ASP A 148 13.77 -24.41 -27.96
C ASP A 148 14.34 -23.45 -29.02
N GLU A 149 15.60 -23.66 -29.39
CA GLU A 149 16.11 -23.43 -30.75
C GLU A 149 17.27 -24.36 -31.09
#